data_AF-A0A4Z2BB09-F1
#
_entry.id   AF-A0A4Z2BB09-F1
#
_cell.length_a   1.000
_cell.length_b   1.000
_cell.length_c   1.000
_cell.angle_alpha   90.00
_cell.angle_beta   90.00
_cell.angle_gamma   90.00
#
_symmetry.space_group_name_H-M   'P 1'
#
loop_
_entity.id
_entity.type
_entity.pdbx_description
1 polymer ?
#
loop_
_entity_poly.entity_id
_entity_poly.type
_entity_poly.pdbx_seq_one_letter_code
_entity_poly.pdbx_strand_id
1 'polypeptide(L)'
;MSKTSPSEDRGPSLASRDNKQNQYETSNAAIENTAENQGSHVMDETSPSSSSSFEILDMESVAAPYQEVQPHWFFCRTAVDDTSWLPFSREDSEKLENVCKTVGESGEEVVVAVDGERYDVRVKERKRYAVYWEQAPTEVRRCTWFYKGDKDTKFMPYPEGFSNSLEEAYMIAVTLGEWKRKLDFPTGETFILHNPKLIMQYQPLGLQDEWMSSPSEQTRPRTVKRGVDNISVEIP
;
A
#
# COMPACT_ATOMS: atom_id res chain seq x y z
N MET A 1 -30.46 -11.23 49.27
CA MET A 1 -31.55 -10.28 49.57
C MET A 1 -31.13 -8.92 49.03
N SER A 2 -31.76 -8.19 48.12
CA SER A 2 -32.89 -8.36 47.20
C SER A 2 -32.79 -7.20 46.18
N LYS A 3 -32.95 -7.52 44.88
CA LYS A 3 -33.56 -6.79 43.73
C LYS A 3 -33.50 -5.24 43.70
N THR A 4 -33.31 -4.57 42.55
CA THR A 4 -34.37 -4.36 41.53
C THR A 4 -33.83 -3.53 40.33
N SER A 5 -34.09 -3.95 39.09
CA SER A 5 -34.28 -3.12 37.86
C SER A 5 -35.81 -2.99 37.63
N PRO A 6 -36.42 -2.13 36.76
CA PRO A 6 -36.07 -1.86 35.34
C PRO A 6 -36.52 -0.48 34.75
N SER A 7 -36.35 -0.24 33.44
CA SER A 7 -37.42 0.07 32.45
C SER A 7 -36.97 0.97 31.27
N GLU A 8 -37.49 0.58 30.10
CA GLU A 8 -37.39 1.18 28.76
C GLU A 8 -38.33 2.38 28.59
N ASP A 9 -38.10 3.27 27.61
CA ASP A 9 -39.16 3.71 26.71
C ASP A 9 -38.66 4.32 25.37
N ARG A 10 -39.59 4.32 24.43
CA ARG A 10 -39.59 4.33 22.96
C ARG A 10 -39.67 5.75 22.35
N GLY A 11 -39.25 5.89 21.08
CA GLY A 11 -39.22 7.15 20.30
C GLY A 11 -40.57 7.78 19.93
N PRO A 12 -40.62 8.77 19.01
CA PRO A 12 -41.06 8.44 17.64
C PRO A 12 -40.46 9.27 16.47
N SER A 13 -40.83 8.80 15.27
CA SER A 13 -40.55 9.17 13.87
C SER A 13 -41.04 10.56 13.39
N LEU A 14 -40.52 11.02 12.23
CA LEU A 14 -41.11 11.84 11.13
C LEU A 14 -39.94 12.37 10.26
N ALA A 15 -39.92 12.45 8.92
CA ALA A 15 -40.86 12.19 7.84
C ALA A 15 -40.08 12.11 6.50
N SER A 16 -40.58 11.32 5.56
CA SER A 16 -40.19 11.33 4.14
C SER A 16 -40.65 12.60 3.44
N ARG A 17 -39.88 13.07 2.45
CA ARG A 17 -40.36 14.02 1.42
C ARG A 17 -39.81 13.63 0.04
N ASP A 18 -40.74 13.22 -0.82
CA ASP A 18 -40.66 13.26 -2.28
C ASP A 18 -40.36 14.69 -2.78
N ASN A 19 -39.66 14.85 -3.92
CA ASN A 19 -40.26 15.34 -5.18
C ASN A 19 -39.24 15.55 -6.32
N LYS A 20 -39.68 15.15 -7.52
CA LYS A 20 -39.44 15.69 -8.88
C LYS A 20 -38.00 15.71 -9.44
N GLN A 21 -37.72 14.90 -10.46
CA GLN A 21 -37.97 15.16 -11.89
C GLN A 21 -37.28 16.43 -12.41
N ASN A 22 -36.30 16.23 -13.30
CA ASN A 22 -36.17 17.01 -14.53
C ASN A 22 -35.43 16.17 -15.59
N GLN A 23 -36.22 15.68 -16.55
CA GLN A 23 -35.80 15.35 -17.91
C GLN A 23 -35.80 16.65 -18.72
N TYR A 24 -34.74 16.91 -19.50
CA TYR A 24 -34.76 17.62 -20.79
C TYR A 24 -33.53 17.08 -21.56
N GLU A 25 -33.71 16.13 -22.48
CA GLU A 25 -33.83 16.30 -23.94
C GLU A 25 -32.55 16.78 -24.68
N THR A 26 -31.94 15.81 -25.36
CA THR A 26 -31.60 15.77 -26.80
C THR A 26 -31.11 17.02 -27.52
N SER A 27 -29.93 16.91 -28.12
CA SER A 27 -29.73 17.32 -29.53
C SER A 27 -28.56 16.56 -30.15
N ASN A 28 -28.88 15.59 -31.02
CA ASN A 28 -28.00 15.12 -32.08
C ASN A 28 -28.18 16.06 -33.28
N ALA A 29 -27.08 16.50 -33.89
CA ALA A 29 -27.10 17.04 -35.24
C ALA A 29 -25.86 16.53 -35.99
N ALA A 30 -26.12 15.70 -36.99
CA ALA A 30 -25.19 15.27 -38.02
C ALA A 30 -24.92 16.43 -38.99
N ILE A 31 -23.70 16.53 -39.51
CA ILE A 31 -23.45 17.11 -40.84
C ILE A 31 -22.51 16.17 -41.59
N GLU A 32 -23.10 15.57 -42.61
CA GLU A 32 -22.54 14.88 -43.75
C GLU A 32 -21.96 15.91 -44.73
N ASN A 33 -20.83 15.61 -45.38
CA ASN A 33 -20.50 16.19 -46.68
C ASN A 33 -19.62 15.21 -47.47
N THR A 34 -20.06 14.97 -48.70
CA THR A 34 -19.59 13.98 -49.68
C THR A 34 -19.06 14.71 -50.92
N ALA A 35 -18.29 13.97 -51.73
CA ALA A 35 -17.92 14.15 -53.15
C ALA A 35 -16.59 14.90 -53.42
N GLU A 36 -15.50 14.21 -53.81
CA GLU A 36 -15.15 13.55 -55.09
C GLU A 36 -14.38 14.48 -56.05
N ASN A 37 -13.17 14.08 -56.48
CA ASN A 37 -12.84 14.00 -57.92
C ASN A 37 -11.57 13.15 -58.19
N GLN A 38 -11.57 12.57 -59.39
CA GLN A 38 -10.85 11.43 -59.94
C GLN A 38 -9.42 11.69 -60.45
N GLY A 39 -8.66 10.61 -60.70
CA GLY A 39 -7.48 10.60 -61.58
C GLY A 39 -6.69 9.29 -61.56
N SER A 40 -6.94 8.42 -62.53
CA SER A 40 -6.36 7.08 -62.78
C SER A 40 -4.95 7.08 -63.39
N HIS A 41 -4.09 6.08 -63.08
CA HIS A 41 -3.16 5.47 -64.06
C HIS A 41 -2.52 4.12 -63.60
N VAL A 42 -2.87 3.04 -64.33
CA VAL A 42 -2.14 1.83 -64.81
C VAL A 42 -1.18 1.02 -63.92
N MET A 43 -1.34 -0.29 -64.09
CA MET A 43 -0.68 -1.47 -63.51
C MET A 43 0.82 -1.58 -63.82
N ASP A 44 1.59 -2.19 -62.91
CA ASP A 44 2.55 -3.23 -63.29
C ASP A 44 2.74 -4.25 -62.16
N GLU A 45 2.69 -5.52 -62.54
CA GLU A 45 2.90 -6.70 -61.71
C GLU A 45 4.40 -6.93 -61.53
N THR A 46 4.86 -7.27 -60.33
CA THR A 46 5.86 -8.33 -60.12
C THR A 46 6.11 -8.53 -58.63
N SER A 47 5.65 -9.66 -58.12
CA SER A 47 6.14 -10.22 -56.85
C SER A 47 7.55 -10.79 -57.05
N PRO A 48 8.44 -10.61 -56.06
CA PRO A 48 9.26 -11.72 -55.64
C PRO A 48 9.13 -11.92 -54.12
N SER A 49 8.75 -13.14 -53.74
CA SER A 49 8.94 -13.67 -52.40
C SER A 49 10.38 -13.47 -51.94
N SER A 50 10.60 -12.72 -50.87
CA SER A 50 11.83 -12.76 -50.07
C SER A 50 11.45 -13.01 -48.62
N SER A 51 11.66 -14.26 -48.22
CA SER A 51 11.94 -14.68 -46.85
C SER A 51 13.17 -13.92 -46.34
N SER A 52 13.22 -13.67 -45.02
CA SER A 52 14.24 -12.94 -44.25
C SER A 52 13.80 -11.50 -43.94
N SER A 53 13.58 -11.08 -42.71
CA SER A 53 13.91 -11.64 -41.40
C SER A 53 12.81 -11.17 -40.45
N PHE A 54 12.24 -12.08 -39.65
CA PHE A 54 11.61 -11.66 -38.41
C PHE A 54 12.75 -11.05 -37.58
N GLU A 55 12.92 -9.74 -37.63
CA GLU A 55 13.66 -9.07 -36.56
C GLU A 55 12.82 -9.24 -35.31
N ILE A 56 13.15 -10.30 -34.57
CA ILE A 56 12.89 -10.40 -33.15
C ILE A 56 13.69 -9.26 -32.52
N LEU A 57 13.14 -8.05 -32.59
CA LEU A 57 13.38 -7.04 -31.57
C LEU A 57 12.41 -7.35 -30.43
N ASP A 58 12.50 -8.56 -29.88
CA ASP A 58 12.35 -8.69 -28.44
C ASP A 58 13.65 -8.12 -27.87
N MET A 59 13.73 -6.79 -27.92
CA MET A 59 14.55 -6.05 -26.99
C MET A 59 13.87 -6.29 -25.65
N GLU A 60 14.17 -7.48 -25.11
CA GLU A 60 13.79 -7.96 -23.80
C GLU A 60 13.93 -6.76 -22.90
N SER A 61 12.80 -6.18 -22.49
CA SER A 61 12.84 -5.00 -21.65
C SER A 61 13.49 -5.48 -20.37
N VAL A 62 14.80 -5.25 -20.26
CA VAL A 62 15.58 -5.74 -19.13
C VAL A 62 14.87 -5.17 -17.92
N ALA A 63 14.20 -6.05 -17.16
CA ALA A 63 13.51 -5.64 -15.97
C ALA A 63 14.54 -4.86 -15.15
N ALA A 64 14.17 -3.64 -14.74
CA ALA A 64 15.10 -2.78 -14.05
C ALA A 64 15.77 -3.57 -12.93
N PRO A 65 17.10 -3.53 -12.81
CA PRO A 65 17.80 -4.34 -11.83
C PRO A 65 17.25 -4.06 -10.44
N TYR A 66 17.30 -5.08 -9.58
CA TYR A 66 16.87 -4.91 -8.21
C TYR A 66 17.66 -3.77 -7.54
N GLN A 67 16.93 -2.85 -6.92
CA GLN A 67 17.47 -1.74 -6.15
C GLN A 67 16.93 -1.85 -4.73
N GLU A 68 17.81 -1.87 -3.73
CA GLU A 68 17.42 -1.92 -2.32
C GLU A 68 16.49 -0.76 -1.95
N VAL A 69 15.44 -1.06 -1.17
CA VAL A 69 14.49 -0.04 -0.69
C VAL A 69 15.12 0.74 0.45
N GLN A 70 15.08 2.06 0.37
CA GLN A 70 15.44 2.91 1.49
C GLN A 70 14.35 2.80 2.58
N PRO A 71 14.67 2.34 3.79
CA PRO A 71 13.71 2.31 4.88
C PRO A 71 13.38 3.71 5.35
N HIS A 72 12.18 3.88 5.88
CA HIS A 72 11.84 5.08 6.63
C HIS A 72 11.30 4.70 8.00
N TRP A 73 11.66 5.48 9.02
CA TRP A 73 11.22 5.24 10.38
C TRP A 73 9.89 5.93 10.64
N PHE A 74 9.00 5.21 11.32
CA PHE A 74 7.70 5.70 11.76
C PHE A 74 7.55 5.52 13.27
N PHE A 75 6.71 6.34 13.88
CA PHE A 75 6.27 6.17 15.26
C PHE A 75 4.76 6.01 15.33
N CYS A 76 4.34 5.23 16.31
CA CYS A 76 2.94 5.02 16.63
C CYS A 76 2.44 6.19 17.48
N ARG A 77 1.38 6.84 17.04
CA ARG A 77 0.59 7.78 17.84
C ARG A 77 -0.70 7.09 18.23
N THR A 78 -0.77 6.66 19.48
CA THR A 78 -1.97 6.09 20.08
C THR A 78 -2.85 7.22 20.63
N ALA A 79 -4.05 7.35 20.08
CA ALA A 79 -5.18 8.01 20.70
C ALA A 79 -6.12 6.93 21.27
N VAL A 80 -7.08 7.33 22.12
CA VAL A 80 -7.98 6.39 22.84
C VAL A 80 -8.70 5.43 21.88
N ASP A 81 -9.08 5.92 20.69
CA ASP A 81 -9.86 5.15 19.70
C ASP A 81 -9.18 5.04 18.33
N ASP A 82 -7.95 5.57 18.18
CA ASP A 82 -7.25 5.62 16.88
C ASP A 82 -5.75 5.37 17.04
N THR A 83 -5.21 4.42 16.28
CA THR A 83 -3.79 4.13 16.24
C THR A 83 -3.26 4.53 14.86
N SER A 84 -2.46 5.59 14.84
CA SER A 84 -1.90 6.15 13.60
C SER A 84 -0.39 5.99 13.57
N TRP A 85 0.16 5.61 12.43
CA TRP A 85 1.61 5.61 12.19
C TRP A 85 2.01 6.89 11.46
N LEU A 86 2.96 7.63 12.05
CA LEU A 86 3.45 8.88 11.50
C LEU A 86 4.93 8.75 11.15
N PRO A 87 5.38 9.28 10.00
CA PRO A 87 6.79 9.25 9.65
C PRO A 87 7.58 10.18 10.57
N PHE A 88 8.80 9.78 10.93
CA PHE A 88 9.79 10.74 11.41
C PHE A 88 10.22 11.68 10.29
N SER A 89 10.88 12.78 10.65
CA SER A 89 11.57 13.62 9.67
C SER A 89 12.60 12.81 8.90
N ARG A 90 13.00 13.29 7.71
CA ARG A 90 14.07 12.65 6.94
C ARG A 90 15.37 12.53 7.75
N GLU A 91 15.75 13.61 8.43
CA GLU A 91 16.97 13.66 9.23
C GLU A 91 16.95 12.65 10.38
N ASP A 92 15.85 12.57 11.13
CA ASP A 92 15.75 11.64 12.26
C ASP A 92 15.66 10.19 11.79
N SER A 93 14.95 9.92 10.69
CA SER A 93 14.90 8.60 10.06
C SER A 93 16.30 8.13 9.62
N GLU A 94 17.10 9.01 9.03
CA GLU A 94 18.49 8.71 8.64
C GLU A 94 19.39 8.44 9.85
N LYS A 95 19.28 9.25 10.92
CA LYS A 95 20.02 9.00 12.18
C LYS A 95 19.67 7.63 12.76
N LEU A 96 18.38 7.31 12.85
CA LEU A 96 17.89 6.04 13.36
C LEU A 96 18.38 4.86 12.51
N GLU A 97 18.36 4.98 11.18
CA GLU A 97 18.83 3.93 10.29
C GLU A 97 20.33 3.69 10.40
N ASN A 98 21.13 4.75 10.51
CA ASN A 98 22.58 4.64 10.69
C ASN A 98 22.92 3.90 11.99
N VAL A 99 22.20 4.20 13.07
CA VAL A 99 22.37 3.48 14.35
C VAL A 99 21.86 2.05 14.26
N CYS A 100 20.71 1.81 13.60
CA CYS A 100 20.17 0.46 13.47
C CYS A 100 21.11 -0.49 12.72
N LYS A 101 21.85 0.01 11.72
CA LYS A 101 22.85 -0.77 10.98
C LYS A 101 24.04 -1.17 11.85
N THR A 102 24.47 -0.33 12.79
CA THR A 102 25.63 -0.60 13.66
C THR A 102 25.27 -1.40 14.92
N VAL A 103 24.05 -1.25 15.43
CA VAL A 103 23.56 -1.95 16.64
C VAL A 103 23.45 -3.46 16.44
N GLY A 104 23.21 -3.93 15.20
CA GLY A 104 23.13 -5.36 14.88
C GLY A 104 24.37 -6.17 15.28
N GLU A 105 25.52 -5.50 15.47
CA GLU A 105 26.81 -6.13 15.77
C GLU A 105 27.24 -6.00 17.24
N SER A 106 26.83 -4.92 17.93
CA SER A 106 27.33 -4.58 19.27
C SER A 106 26.42 -5.04 20.41
N GLY A 107 25.13 -5.28 20.16
CA GLY A 107 24.17 -5.73 21.17
C GLY A 107 23.83 -4.70 22.25
N GLU A 108 24.48 -3.53 22.27
CA GLU A 108 24.21 -2.43 23.19
C GLU A 108 22.96 -1.64 22.78
N GLU A 109 22.20 -1.16 23.76
CA GLU A 109 21.08 -0.26 23.51
C GLU A 109 21.63 1.14 23.18
N VAL A 110 21.19 1.71 22.06
CA VAL A 110 21.60 3.06 21.64
C VAL A 110 20.37 3.95 21.63
N VAL A 111 20.51 5.11 22.29
CA VAL A 111 19.47 6.13 22.38
C VAL A 111 19.76 7.22 21.34
N VAL A 112 18.72 7.59 20.57
CA VAL A 112 18.79 8.66 19.57
C VAL A 112 17.74 9.73 19.90
N ALA A 113 18.19 10.96 20.10
CA ALA A 113 17.31 12.11 20.25
C ALA A 113 16.65 12.46 18.91
N VAL A 114 15.33 12.62 18.92
CA VAL A 114 14.48 12.89 17.74
C VAL A 114 13.47 14.00 18.03
N ASP A 115 12.80 14.49 17.00
CA ASP A 115 11.79 15.54 17.09
C ASP A 115 12.33 16.82 17.75
N GLY A 116 13.61 17.16 17.52
CA GLY A 116 14.27 18.28 18.18
C GLY A 116 14.50 18.05 19.68
N GLU A 117 14.99 16.86 20.04
CA GLU A 117 15.35 16.44 21.41
C GLU A 117 14.18 16.30 22.39
N ARG A 118 12.94 16.46 21.91
CA ARG A 118 11.74 16.27 22.72
C ARG A 118 11.48 14.81 23.06
N TYR A 119 12.01 13.91 22.24
CA TYR A 119 11.84 12.48 22.36
C TYR A 119 13.16 11.76 22.17
N ASP A 120 13.30 10.64 22.87
CA ASP A 120 14.41 9.71 22.74
C ASP A 120 13.90 8.38 22.20
N VAL A 121 14.56 7.85 21.17
CA VAL A 121 14.28 6.52 20.63
C VAL A 121 15.36 5.55 21.12
N ARG A 122 14.90 4.51 21.82
CA ARG A 122 15.69 3.31 22.09
C ARG A 122 15.58 2.40 20.89
N VAL A 123 16.62 2.40 20.06
CA VAL A 123 16.58 1.78 18.73
C VAL A 123 16.31 0.29 18.84
N LYS A 124 16.99 -0.43 19.73
CA LYS A 124 16.86 -1.90 19.82
C LYS A 124 15.53 -2.32 20.47
N GLU A 125 15.06 -1.56 21.47
CA GLU A 125 13.71 -1.75 22.03
C GLU A 125 12.57 -1.40 21.06
N ARG A 126 12.87 -0.68 19.97
CA ARG A 126 11.86 -0.12 19.05
C ARG A 126 10.82 0.73 19.81
N LYS A 127 11.27 1.57 20.74
CA LYS A 127 10.41 2.46 21.55
C LYS A 127 10.90 3.90 21.59
N ARG A 128 9.94 4.83 21.58
CA ARG A 128 10.13 6.28 21.73
C ARG A 128 9.59 6.75 23.08
N TYR A 129 10.39 7.54 23.79
CA TYR A 129 10.15 8.05 25.14
C TYR A 129 10.12 9.58 25.12
N ALA A 130 9.16 10.18 25.79
CA ALA A 130 9.17 11.63 25.98
C ALA A 130 10.27 12.01 26.98
N VAL A 131 11.01 13.09 26.69
CA VAL A 131 12.14 13.53 27.51
C VAL A 131 11.69 14.48 28.63
N TYR A 132 10.79 15.41 28.30
CA TYR A 132 10.42 16.52 29.19
C TYR A 132 9.04 16.39 29.85
N TRP A 133 8.28 15.34 29.54
CA TRP A 133 6.96 15.09 30.13
C TRP A 133 6.68 13.61 30.29
N GLU A 134 5.73 13.29 31.16
CA GLU A 134 5.28 11.91 31.34
C GLU A 134 4.35 11.50 30.20
N GLN A 135 4.76 10.48 29.46
CA GLN A 135 3.97 9.85 28.42
C GLN A 135 4.34 8.36 28.37
N ALA A 136 3.35 7.50 28.14
CA ALA A 136 3.62 6.09 27.91
C ALA A 136 4.54 5.92 26.67
N PRO A 137 5.53 5.02 26.71
CA PRO A 137 6.41 4.79 25.57
C PRO A 137 5.61 4.36 24.34
N THR A 138 5.96 4.93 23.19
CA THR A 138 5.29 4.65 21.92
C THR A 138 6.16 3.76 21.04
N GLU A 139 5.55 2.87 20.25
CA GLU A 139 6.29 2.01 19.34
C GLU A 139 6.92 2.84 18.22
N VAL A 140 8.15 2.47 17.81
CA VAL A 140 8.76 2.92 16.56
C VAL A 140 9.00 1.75 15.65
N ARG A 141 9.02 1.99 14.35
CA ARG A 141 9.17 0.93 13.35
C ARG A 141 10.01 1.37 12.19
N ARG A 142 10.98 0.54 11.83
CA ARG A 142 11.71 0.61 10.56
C ARG A 142 10.82 0.02 9.47
N CYS A 143 10.45 0.82 8.47
CA CYS A 143 9.40 0.46 7.52
C CYS A 143 9.92 0.46 6.08
N THR A 144 9.72 -0.65 5.38
CA THR A 144 10.03 -0.80 3.94
C THR A 144 8.81 -1.24 3.12
N TRP A 145 7.78 -1.78 3.77
CA TRP A 145 6.56 -2.25 3.13
C TRP A 145 5.32 -1.75 3.87
N PHE A 146 4.28 -1.45 3.10
CA PHE A 146 3.05 -0.85 3.61
C PHE A 146 1.82 -1.53 3.01
N TYR A 147 0.72 -1.53 3.76
CA TYR A 147 -0.58 -1.99 3.27
C TYR A 147 -1.66 -0.94 3.45
N LYS A 148 -2.71 -1.08 2.66
CA LYS A 148 -3.94 -0.29 2.80
C LYS A 148 -5.12 -1.26 2.80
N GLY A 149 -5.88 -1.28 3.89
CA GLY A 149 -7.16 -1.98 3.94
C GLY A 149 -8.21 -1.28 3.08
N ASP A 150 -9.30 -1.98 2.76
CA ASP A 150 -10.35 -1.45 1.88
C ASP A 150 -11.00 -0.17 2.43
N LYS A 151 -11.17 -0.10 3.75
CA LYS A 151 -11.80 1.02 4.47
C LYS A 151 -10.75 2.06 4.95
N ASP A 152 -9.47 1.74 4.82
CA ASP A 152 -8.39 2.61 5.29
C ASP A 152 -8.13 3.72 4.27
N THR A 153 -7.93 4.94 4.76
CA THR A 153 -7.53 6.08 3.91
C THR A 153 -6.01 6.15 3.73
N LYS A 154 -5.26 5.66 4.73
CA LYS A 154 -3.80 5.75 4.82
C LYS A 154 -3.15 4.38 4.72
N PHE A 155 -1.91 4.37 4.28
CA PHE A 155 -1.06 3.19 4.32
C PHE A 155 -0.51 2.98 5.72
N MET A 156 -0.51 1.72 6.17
CA MET A 156 0.01 1.29 7.46
C MET A 156 1.29 0.49 7.24
N PRO A 157 2.35 0.70 8.04
CA PRO A 157 3.59 -0.04 7.89
C PRO A 157 3.43 -1.48 8.38
N TYR A 158 3.90 -2.43 7.59
CA TYR A 158 4.02 -3.82 8.06
C TYR A 158 5.07 -3.91 9.16
N PRO A 159 4.94 -4.88 10.09
CA PRO A 159 6.01 -5.23 11.01
C PRO A 159 7.33 -5.49 10.28
N GLU A 160 8.45 -5.18 10.93
CA GLU A 160 9.79 -5.26 10.32
C GLU A 160 10.11 -6.67 9.81
N GLY A 161 9.80 -7.71 10.60
CA GLY A 161 10.01 -9.10 10.18
C GLY A 161 9.21 -9.50 8.93
N PHE A 162 7.95 -9.07 8.83
CA PHE A 162 7.11 -9.28 7.64
C PHE A 162 7.70 -8.57 6.42
N SER A 163 8.14 -7.33 6.62
CA SER A 163 8.73 -6.50 5.58
C SER A 163 10.03 -7.12 5.05
N ASN A 164 10.86 -7.72 5.92
CA ASN A 164 12.08 -8.40 5.51
C ASN A 164 11.80 -9.62 4.61
N SER A 165 10.83 -10.46 4.98
CA SER A 165 10.45 -11.62 4.15
C SER A 165 9.83 -11.21 2.81
N LEU A 166 9.03 -10.13 2.78
CA LEU A 166 8.51 -9.57 1.53
C LEU A 166 9.62 -9.02 0.64
N GLU A 167 10.59 -8.32 1.23
CA GLU A 167 11.72 -7.76 0.51
C GLU A 167 12.61 -8.85 -0.09
N GLU A 168 12.90 -9.93 0.65
CA GLU A 168 13.64 -11.09 0.14
C GLU A 168 12.91 -11.73 -1.04
N ALA A 169 11.60 -12.01 -0.90
CA ALA A 169 10.80 -12.57 -1.97
C ALA A 169 10.76 -11.66 -3.21
N TYR A 170 10.67 -10.35 -3.01
CA TYR A 170 10.69 -9.33 -4.05
C TYR A 170 12.04 -9.29 -4.77
N MET A 171 13.15 -9.30 -4.03
CA MET A 171 14.49 -9.36 -4.59
C MET A 171 14.64 -10.56 -5.51
N ILE A 172 14.28 -11.76 -5.05
CA ILE A 172 14.35 -12.99 -5.86
C ILE A 172 13.45 -12.89 -7.10
N ALA A 173 12.23 -12.34 -6.96
CA ALA A 173 11.32 -12.19 -8.08
C ALA A 173 11.86 -11.24 -9.17
N VAL A 174 12.51 -10.13 -8.76
CA VAL A 174 13.13 -9.18 -9.69
C VAL A 174 14.39 -9.75 -10.33
N THR A 175 15.27 -10.41 -9.56
CA THR A 175 16.56 -10.90 -10.06
C THR A 175 16.45 -12.17 -10.89
N LEU A 176 15.56 -13.09 -10.52
CA LEU A 176 15.39 -14.38 -11.20
C LEU A 176 14.17 -14.42 -12.14
N GLY A 177 13.37 -13.34 -12.18
CA GLY A 177 12.13 -13.29 -12.97
C GLY A 177 11.01 -14.19 -12.41
N GLU A 178 11.15 -14.67 -11.18
CA GLU A 178 10.23 -15.62 -10.55
C GLU A 178 9.03 -14.93 -9.88
N TRP A 179 8.11 -14.44 -10.70
CA TRP A 179 6.86 -13.84 -10.25
C TRP A 179 5.78 -14.89 -9.95
N LYS A 180 4.69 -14.45 -9.31
CA LYS A 180 3.49 -15.24 -8.96
C LYS A 180 3.73 -16.35 -7.93
N ARG A 181 4.89 -16.36 -7.25
CA ARG A 181 5.13 -17.20 -6.07
C ARG A 181 4.24 -16.76 -4.91
N LYS A 182 3.71 -17.74 -4.17
CA LYS A 182 2.95 -17.54 -2.94
C LYS A 182 3.91 -17.50 -1.76
N LEU A 183 3.75 -16.52 -0.88
CA LEU A 183 4.44 -16.41 0.39
C LEU A 183 3.42 -16.53 1.51
N ASP A 184 3.47 -17.63 2.25
CA ASP A 184 2.56 -17.91 3.37
C ASP A 184 3.22 -17.53 4.70
N PHE A 185 2.51 -16.76 5.50
CA PHE A 185 2.96 -16.36 6.84
C PHE A 185 2.31 -17.20 7.94
N PRO A 186 2.95 -17.36 9.11
CA PRO A 186 2.39 -18.12 10.24
C PRO A 186 1.03 -17.61 10.74
N THR A 187 0.72 -16.36 10.46
CA THR A 187 -0.58 -15.72 10.75
C THR A 187 -1.71 -16.19 9.83
N GLY A 188 -1.42 -16.98 8.79
CA GLY A 188 -2.38 -17.48 7.80
C GLY A 188 -2.58 -16.55 6.59
N GLU A 189 -1.83 -15.45 6.52
CA GLU A 189 -1.88 -14.52 5.39
C GLU A 189 -1.00 -15.03 4.24
N THR A 190 -1.50 -14.91 3.01
CA THR A 190 -0.77 -15.29 1.79
C THR A 190 -0.49 -14.06 0.94
N PHE A 191 0.74 -13.90 0.47
CA PHE A 191 1.14 -12.82 -0.44
C PHE A 191 1.47 -13.37 -1.82
N ILE A 192 1.08 -12.66 -2.87
CA ILE A 192 1.41 -12.99 -4.26
C ILE A 192 1.99 -11.76 -4.94
N LEU A 193 3.23 -11.88 -5.41
CA LEU A 193 3.93 -10.84 -6.15
C LEU A 193 3.73 -11.08 -7.65
N HIS A 194 2.85 -10.33 -8.31
CA HIS A 194 2.57 -10.53 -9.74
C HIS A 194 3.57 -9.81 -10.65
N ASN A 195 3.99 -8.61 -10.25
CA ASN A 195 5.03 -7.78 -10.87
C ASN A 195 5.43 -6.66 -9.87
N PRO A 196 6.41 -5.79 -10.19
CA PRO A 196 6.87 -4.75 -9.26
C PRO A 196 5.78 -3.78 -8.76
N LYS A 197 4.70 -3.60 -9.51
CA LYS A 197 3.61 -2.65 -9.21
C LYS A 197 2.37 -3.33 -8.62
N LEU A 198 2.27 -4.66 -8.70
CA LEU A 198 1.09 -5.43 -8.32
C LEU A 198 1.47 -6.54 -7.34
N ILE A 199 1.29 -6.26 -6.06
CA ILE A 199 1.57 -7.16 -4.96
C ILE A 199 0.32 -7.20 -4.08
N MET A 200 -0.15 -8.41 -3.82
CA MET A 200 -1.48 -8.65 -3.23
C MET A 200 -1.33 -9.46 -1.94
N GLN A 201 -2.02 -9.04 -0.90
CA GLN A 201 -2.16 -9.80 0.35
C GLN A 201 -3.57 -10.38 0.45
N TYR A 202 -3.66 -11.69 0.67
CA TYR A 202 -4.88 -12.41 0.98
C TYR A 202 -4.92 -12.70 2.48
N GLN A 203 -6.01 -12.31 3.14
CA GLN A 203 -6.23 -12.61 4.55
C GLN A 203 -6.74 -14.05 4.72
N PRO A 204 -6.41 -14.71 5.85
CA PRO A 204 -7.02 -15.99 6.20
C PRO A 204 -8.53 -15.84 6.40
N LEU A 205 -9.27 -16.82 5.89
CA LEU A 205 -10.72 -16.89 6.06
C LEU A 205 -11.04 -17.10 7.56
N GLY A 206 -11.73 -16.13 8.19
CA GLY A 206 -12.23 -16.24 9.57
C GLY A 206 -11.60 -15.33 10.64
N LEU A 207 -10.71 -14.40 10.29
CA LEU A 207 -9.99 -13.51 11.23
C LEU A 207 -10.51 -12.06 11.28
N GLN A 208 -11.69 -11.78 10.75
CA GLN A 208 -12.35 -10.46 10.80
C GLN A 208 -13.67 -10.58 11.57
N ASP A 209 -13.94 -9.63 12.47
CA ASP A 209 -15.17 -9.58 13.28
C ASP A 209 -16.40 -9.94 12.45
N GLU A 210 -16.94 -11.14 12.70
CA GLU A 210 -17.97 -11.82 11.93
C GLU A 210 -19.29 -11.01 11.83
N TRP A 211 -19.41 -9.95 12.64
CA TRP A 211 -20.60 -9.12 12.77
C TRP A 211 -20.63 -7.87 11.88
N MET A 212 -19.60 -7.57 11.08
CA MET A 212 -19.57 -6.31 10.30
C MET A 212 -18.99 -6.37 8.86
N SER A 213 -18.81 -7.56 8.26
CA SER A 213 -18.22 -7.64 6.91
C SER A 213 -19.02 -8.51 5.96
N SER A 214 -19.30 -7.97 4.77
CA SER A 214 -20.04 -8.67 3.70
C SER A 214 -19.19 -9.82 3.15
N PRO A 215 -19.76 -10.96 2.69
CA PRO A 215 -18.99 -12.08 2.13
C PRO A 215 -18.04 -11.69 0.99
N SER A 216 -18.36 -10.62 0.25
CA SER A 216 -17.52 -10.05 -0.81
C SER A 216 -16.30 -9.28 -0.30
N GLU A 217 -16.33 -8.75 0.92
CA GLU A 217 -15.19 -8.05 1.55
C GLU A 217 -14.16 -9.08 2.08
N GLN A 218 -14.60 -10.29 2.44
CA GLN A 218 -13.74 -11.34 3.01
C GLN A 218 -12.74 -11.95 2.02
N THR A 219 -12.92 -11.74 0.71
CA THR A 219 -12.11 -12.36 -0.35
C THR A 219 -11.28 -11.36 -1.14
N ARG A 220 -11.43 -10.05 -0.89
CA ARG A 220 -10.70 -9.04 -1.64
C ARG A 220 -9.27 -8.91 -1.11
N PRO A 221 -8.26 -9.06 -1.96
CA PRO A 221 -6.87 -8.90 -1.52
C PRO A 221 -6.55 -7.43 -1.22
N ARG A 222 -5.80 -7.20 -0.13
CA ARG A 222 -5.29 -5.87 0.24
C ARG A 222 -4.15 -5.44 -0.69
N THR A 223 -4.08 -4.13 -0.94
CA THR A 223 -2.99 -3.54 -1.75
C THR A 223 -1.75 -3.36 -0.89
N VAL A 224 -0.61 -3.80 -1.43
CA VAL A 224 0.70 -3.71 -0.78
C VAL A 224 1.62 -2.81 -1.59
N LYS A 225 2.40 -1.96 -0.91
CA LYS A 225 3.34 -1.01 -1.52
C LYS A 225 4.72 -1.11 -0.90
N ARG A 226 5.74 -0.96 -1.75
CA ARG A 226 7.17 -1.00 -1.39
C ARG A 226 7.73 0.42 -1.29
N GLY A 227 8.35 0.77 -0.18
CA GLY A 227 8.97 2.07 0.06
C GLY A 227 7.95 3.21 0.22
N VAL A 228 8.43 4.31 0.82
CA VAL A 228 7.61 5.51 1.08
C VAL A 228 7.25 6.28 -0.20
N ASP A 229 8.06 6.17 -1.25
CA ASP A 229 7.82 6.85 -2.53
C ASP A 229 6.57 6.34 -3.27
N ASN A 230 6.07 5.17 -2.87
CA ASN A 230 4.90 4.53 -3.48
C ASN A 230 3.61 4.70 -2.66
N ILE A 231 3.64 5.50 -1.60
CA ILE A 231 2.48 5.82 -0.75
C ILE A 231 2.30 7.33 -0.65
N SER A 232 1.05 7.76 -0.43
CA SER A 232 0.74 9.18 -0.22
C SER A 232 0.98 9.56 1.26
N VAL A 233 2.24 9.77 1.62
CA VAL A 233 2.66 10.22 2.96
C VAL A 233 3.50 11.50 2.86
N GLU A 234 3.25 12.45 3.74
CA GLU A 234 4.06 13.66 3.87
C GLU A 234 5.17 13.40 4.89
N ILE A 235 6.43 13.47 4.45
CA ILE A 235 7.61 13.31 5.30
C ILE A 235 8.08 14.71 5.72
N PRO A 236 8.08 15.02 7.03
CA PRO A 236 8.59 16.28 7.56
C PRO A 236 10.08 16.51 7.31
#